data_AF-A0A951S6V2-F1
#
_entry.id   AF-A0A951S6V2-F1
#
_cell.length_a   1.000
_cell.length_b   1.000
_cell.length_c   1.000
_cell.angle_alpha   90.00
_cell.angle_beta   90.00
_cell.angle_gamma   90.00
#
_symmetry.space_group_name_H-M   'P 1'
#
loop_
_entity.id
_entity.type
_entity.pdbx_description
1 polymer ?
#
loop_
_entity_poly.entity_id
_entity_poly.type
_entity_poly.pdbx_seq_one_letter_code
_entity_poly.pdbx_strand_id
1 'polypeptide(L)' 'DYTVIPNTRTIDNFILSLRKYFETDPKKPKHILSIRGVGYKFTA' A
#
# COMPACT_ATOMS: atom_id res chain seq x y z
N ASP A 1 -16.65 18.26 -4.27
CA ASP A 1 -15.65 18.09 -3.21
C ASP A 1 -15.22 16.64 -3.05
N TYR A 2 -13.97 16.34 -3.41
CA TYR A 2 -13.32 15.04 -3.19
C TYR A 2 -12.58 15.03 -1.83
N THR A 3 -13.23 15.47 -0.77
CA THR A 3 -12.64 15.55 0.59
C THR A 3 -13.01 14.35 1.46
N VAL A 4 -13.31 13.20 0.85
CA VAL A 4 -13.38 11.94 1.60
C VAL A 4 -11.95 11.50 1.86
N ILE A 5 -11.45 11.74 3.07
CA ILE A 5 -10.19 11.16 3.52
C ILE A 5 -10.47 9.66 3.76
N PRO A 6 -9.95 8.75 2.92
CA PRO A 6 -10.16 7.33 3.15
C PRO A 6 -9.56 6.95 4.51
N ASN A 7 -10.27 6.11 5.25
CA ASN A 7 -9.74 5.62 6.51
C ASN A 7 -8.44 4.81 6.23
N THR A 8 -7.49 4.88 7.16
CA THR A 8 -6.18 4.23 7.01
C THR A 8 -6.30 2.71 6.80
N ARG A 9 -7.30 2.08 7.43
CA ARG A 9 -7.60 0.65 7.27
C ARG A 9 -8.02 0.27 5.84
N THR A 10 -8.71 1.15 5.12
CA THR A 10 -9.09 0.97 3.72
C THR A 10 -7.86 1.02 2.83
N ILE A 11 -6.93 1.93 3.10
CA ILE A 11 -5.65 2.00 2.39
C ILE A 11 -4.85 0.72 2.61
N ASP A 12 -4.73 0.26 3.85
CA ASP A 12 -3.99 -0.97 4.19
C ASP A 12 -4.55 -2.20 3.44
N ASN A 13 -5.88 -2.35 3.39
CA ASN A 13 -6.55 -3.42 2.67
C ASN A 13 -6.30 -3.34 1.16
N PHE A 14 -6.30 -2.14 0.59
CA PHE A 14 -6.00 -1.92 -0.81
C PHE A 14 -4.55 -2.27 -1.13
N ILE A 15 -3.60 -1.83 -0.30
CA ILE A 15 -2.17 -2.15 -0.47
C ILE A 15 -1.92 -3.65 -0.33
N LEU A 16 -2.57 -4.32 0.62
CA LEU A 16 -2.48 -5.77 0.77
C LEU A 16 -2.93 -6.49 -0.51
N SER A 17 -4.03 -6.04 -1.11
CA SER A 17 -4.57 -6.60 -2.34
C SER A 17 -3.64 -6.29 -3.52
N LEU A 18 -3.19 -5.05 -3.64
CA LEU A 18 -2.30 -4.59 -4.71
C LEU A 18 -0.97 -5.35 -4.70
N ARG A 19 -0.35 -5.56 -3.52
CA ARG A 19 0.89 -6.36 -3.41
C ARG A 19 0.71 -7.78 -3.90
N LYS A 20 -0.46 -8.42 -3.69
CA LYS A 20 -0.74 -9.78 -4.19
C LYS A 20 -0.76 -9.84 -5.72
N TYR A 21 -1.22 -8.78 -6.37
CA TYR A 21 -1.30 -8.73 -7.84
C TYR A 21 -0.01 -8.23 -8.48
N PHE A 22 0.69 -7.29 -7.84
CA PHE A 22 1.80 -6.55 -8.43
C PHE A 22 3.18 -7.10 -8.04
N GLU A 23 3.37 -7.54 -6.79
CA GLU A 23 4.67 -8.02 -6.33
C GLU A 23 4.86 -9.50 -6.68
N THR A 24 6.06 -9.86 -7.13
CA THR A 24 6.42 -11.26 -7.36
C THR A 24 6.33 -12.10 -6.08
N ASP A 25 6.73 -11.53 -4.94
CA ASP A 25 6.53 -12.11 -3.60
C ASP A 25 5.92 -11.04 -2.66
N PRO A 26 4.62 -11.13 -2.33
CA PRO A 26 3.94 -10.16 -1.47
C PRO A 26 4.52 -10.08 -0.05
N LYS A 27 5.23 -11.12 0.42
CA LYS A 27 5.90 -11.12 1.74
C LYS A 27 7.22 -10.37 1.73
N LYS A 28 7.80 -10.15 0.55
CA LYS A 28 9.04 -9.41 0.32
C LYS A 28 8.81 -8.34 -0.77
N PRO A 29 7.94 -7.35 -0.50
CA PRO A 29 7.59 -6.35 -1.51
C PRO A 29 8.82 -5.52 -1.90
N LYS A 30 9.04 -5.36 -3.21
CA LYS A 30 10.17 -4.58 -3.74
C LYS A 30 9.77 -3.19 -4.18
N HIS A 31 8.50 -3.00 -4.55
CA HIS A 31 8.03 -1.76 -5.16
C HIS A 31 7.11 -0.99 -4.23
N ILE A 32 6.22 -1.66 -3.51
CA ILE A 32 5.30 -1.01 -2.58
C ILE A 32 5.82 -1.23 -1.16
N LEU A 33 6.58 -0.28 -0.62
CA LEU A 33 7.25 -0.38 0.67
C LEU A 33 6.42 0.26 1.78
N SER A 34 6.36 -0.39 2.95
CA SER A 34 5.73 0.16 4.15
C SER A 34 6.74 1.00 4.92
N ILE A 35 6.43 2.27 5.16
CA ILE A 35 7.20 3.19 6.00
C ILE A 35 6.41 3.44 7.28
N ARG A 36 6.93 2.92 8.39
CA ARG A 36 6.27 3.00 9.70
C ARG A 36 6.02 4.45 10.10
N GLY A 37 4.77 4.76 10.46
CA GLY A 37 4.35 6.11 10.88
C GLY A 37 4.15 7.11 9.74
N VAL A 38 4.40 6.72 8.49
CA VAL A 38 4.26 7.60 7.31
C VAL A 38 3.22 7.05 6.33
N GLY A 39 3.28 5.75 6.02
CA GLY A 39 2.38 5.11 5.07
C GLY A 39 3.14 4.22 4.09
N TYR A 40 2.88 4.39 2.79
CA TYR A 40 3.44 3.55 1.74
C TYR A 40 4.21 4.37 0.71
N LYS A 41 5.31 3.82 0.23
CA LYS A 41 6.14 4.41 -0.82
C LYS A 41 6.21 3.46 -2.01
N PHE A 42 6.00 4.00 -3.20
CA PHE A 42 6.28 3.30 -4.44
C PHE A 42 7.75 3.52 -4.87
N THR A 43 8.43 2.45 -5.27
CA THR A 43 9.78 2.46 -5.83
C THR A 43 9.79 1.61 -7.10
N ALA A 44 10.20 2.21 -8.21
CA ALA A 44 10.36 1.52 -9.50
C ALA A 44 11.72 0.80 -9.57
#